data_AF-A0A1E1UVG6-F1
#
_entry.id   AF-A0A1E1UVG6-F1
#
_cell.length_a   1.000
_cell.length_b   1.000
_cell.length_c   1.000
_cell.angle_alpha   90.00
_cell.angle_beta   90.00
_cell.angle_gamma   90.00
#
_symmetry.space_group_name_H-M   'P 1'
#
loop_
_entity.id
_entity.type
_entity.pdbx_description
1 polymer ?
#
loop_
_entity_poly.entity_id
_entity_poly.type
_entity_poly.pdbx_seq_one_letter_code
_entity_poly.pdbx_strand_id
1 'polypeptide(L)'
;MSPLTRALFAAACLLSAGQVTAAHAQTQAPAPAQPATPKPPSRAQQLMGDIAPKLAELTDTVLFGDIWERPGLSRRDRSLVTVSALIAMNRPDQLRSHLALARQNGVKEEELVEAITQLAFYTGWPNAVSAVAVARDVLRPK
;
A
#
# COMPACT_ATOMS: atom_id res chain seq x y z
N MET A 1 -56.26 -24.15 3.87
CA MET A 1 -57.05 -24.14 5.12
C MET A 1 -56.24 -24.90 6.15
N SER A 2 -55.85 -24.24 7.26
CA SER A 2 -55.04 -24.78 8.38
C SER A 2 -55.88 -25.72 9.28
N PRO A 3 -55.48 -26.14 10.51
CA PRO A 3 -54.19 -26.05 11.21
C PRO A 3 -53.75 -27.34 11.96
N LEU A 4 -52.55 -27.28 12.54
CA LEU A 4 -52.10 -27.85 13.83
C LEU A 4 -52.89 -29.03 14.44
N THR A 5 -52.20 -30.14 14.74
CA THR A 5 -52.27 -30.75 16.09
C THR A 5 -50.98 -31.51 16.44
N ARG A 6 -50.54 -31.29 17.68
CA ARG A 6 -49.35 -31.79 18.38
C ARG A 6 -49.31 -33.32 18.52
N ALA A 7 -48.10 -33.88 18.54
CA ALA A 7 -47.72 -34.91 19.51
C ALA A 7 -46.19 -34.97 19.69
N LEU A 8 -45.73 -34.63 20.90
CA LEU A 8 -44.44 -35.01 21.48
C LEU A 8 -44.25 -36.53 21.35
N PHE A 9 -43.03 -37.03 21.12
CA PHE A 9 -42.48 -38.15 21.91
C PHE A 9 -40.98 -38.37 21.66
N ALA A 10 -40.28 -38.51 22.79
CA ALA A 10 -39.09 -39.31 23.04
C ALA A 10 -37.78 -39.01 22.30
N ALA A 11 -36.94 -38.23 22.98
CA ALA A 11 -35.49 -38.28 22.84
C ALA A 11 -34.97 -39.68 23.22
N ALA A 12 -34.37 -40.37 22.24
CA ALA A 12 -33.60 -41.58 22.47
C ALA A 12 -32.11 -41.25 22.31
N CYS A 13 -31.45 -41.01 23.45
CA CYS A 13 -30.00 -40.94 23.54
C CYS A 13 -29.39 -42.32 23.24
N LEU A 14 -28.92 -42.52 22.01
CA LEU A 14 -28.00 -43.61 21.68
C LEU A 14 -26.58 -43.13 21.93
N LEU A 15 -26.04 -43.50 23.11
CA LEU A 15 -24.62 -43.41 23.41
C LEU A 15 -23.87 -44.43 22.54
N SER A 16 -23.39 -44.00 21.38
CA SER A 16 -22.32 -44.71 20.69
C SER A 16 -20.99 -44.41 21.39
N ALA A 17 -20.46 -45.41 22.07
CA ALA A 17 -19.09 -45.42 22.55
C ALA A 17 -18.14 -45.53 21.34
N GLY A 18 -17.86 -44.39 20.70
CA GLY A 18 -16.85 -44.25 19.66
C GLY A 18 -15.47 -44.08 20.28
N GLN A 19 -14.56 -45.02 20.00
CA GLN A 19 -13.22 -45.09 20.54
C GLN A 19 -12.42 -43.81 20.29
N VAL A 20 -11.92 -43.19 21.36
CA VAL A 20 -10.91 -42.13 21.29
C VAL A 20 -9.58 -42.79 20.89
N THR A 21 -9.26 -42.79 19.60
CA THR A 21 -7.90 -43.07 19.16
C THR A 21 -7.04 -41.89 19.56
N ALA A 22 -6.17 -42.07 20.55
CA ALA A 22 -5.14 -41.09 20.88
C ALA A 22 -4.20 -40.93 19.68
N ALA A 23 -4.47 -39.96 18.82
CA ALA A 23 -3.57 -39.53 17.77
C ALA A 23 -2.28 -39.07 18.44
N HIS A 24 -1.21 -39.86 18.32
CA HIS A 24 0.14 -39.43 18.66
C HIS A 24 0.47 -38.26 17.74
N ALA A 25 0.30 -37.03 18.23
CA ALA A 25 0.84 -35.84 17.60
C ALA A 25 2.36 -35.93 17.67
N GLN A 26 2.98 -36.50 16.65
CA GLN A 26 4.42 -36.37 16.43
C GLN A 26 4.69 -34.88 16.21
N THR A 27 5.25 -34.23 17.22
CA THR A 27 5.75 -32.86 17.10
C THR A 27 6.98 -32.91 16.20
N GLN A 28 6.76 -32.81 14.89
CA GLN A 28 7.84 -32.67 13.93
C GLN A 28 8.43 -31.28 14.15
N ALA A 29 9.67 -31.23 14.65
CA ALA A 29 10.38 -29.97 14.81
C ALA A 29 10.37 -29.21 13.47
N PRO A 30 10.06 -27.90 13.46
CA PRO A 30 10.09 -27.13 12.23
C PRO A 30 11.48 -27.27 11.61
N ALA A 31 11.50 -27.59 10.31
CA ALA A 31 12.73 -27.67 9.55
C ALA A 31 13.53 -26.36 9.73
N PRO A 32 14.87 -26.42 9.86
CA PRO A 32 15.67 -25.22 10.02
C PRO A 32 15.37 -24.26 8.87
N ALA A 33 14.96 -23.03 9.21
CA ALA A 33 14.70 -21.99 8.24
C ALA A 33 15.94 -21.83 7.37
N GLN A 34 15.78 -22.05 6.06
CA GLN A 34 16.88 -21.82 5.12
C GLN A 34 17.33 -20.37 5.26
N PRO A 35 18.65 -20.09 5.33
CA PRO A 35 19.14 -18.73 5.41
C PRO A 35 18.63 -17.97 4.20
N ALA A 36 17.81 -16.94 4.45
CA ALA A 36 17.23 -16.12 3.40
C ALA A 36 18.38 -15.49 2.61
N THR A 37 18.38 -15.68 1.29
CA THR A 37 19.27 -14.93 0.40
C THR A 37 19.11 -13.43 0.67
N PRO A 38 20.20 -12.67 0.84
CA PRO A 38 20.10 -11.25 1.13
C PRO A 38 19.30 -10.56 0.02
N LYS A 39 18.19 -9.91 0.38
CA LYS A 39 17.42 -9.09 -0.55
C LYS A 39 18.34 -7.97 -1.06
N PRO A 40 18.35 -7.65 -2.37
CA PRO A 40 19.11 -6.50 -2.85
C PRO A 40 18.66 -5.22 -2.12
N PRO A 41 19.58 -4.26 -1.90
CA PRO A 41 19.26 -3.04 -1.18
C PRO A 41 18.09 -2.32 -1.86
N SER A 42 17.16 -1.79 -1.05
CA SER A 42 16.02 -1.03 -1.53
C SER A 42 16.46 0.23 -2.30
N ARG A 43 15.53 0.85 -3.03
CA ARG A 43 15.81 2.14 -3.70
C ARG A 43 16.29 3.20 -2.71
N ALA A 44 15.73 3.25 -1.51
CA ALA A 44 16.13 4.18 -0.46
C ALA A 44 17.57 3.90 0.00
N GLN A 45 17.91 2.64 0.26
CA GLN A 45 19.27 2.25 0.65
C GLN A 45 20.30 2.55 -0.44
N GLN A 46 19.95 2.36 -1.72
CA GLN A 46 20.83 2.72 -2.84
C GLN A 46 21.09 4.22 -2.96
N LEU A 47 20.10 5.07 -2.61
CA LEU A 47 20.19 6.52 -2.79
C LEU A 47 20.88 7.23 -1.63
N MET A 48 20.77 6.70 -0.41
CA MET A 48 21.25 7.40 0.79
C MET A 48 21.70 6.47 1.92
N GLY A 49 21.79 5.16 1.71
CA GLY A 49 22.15 4.20 2.76
C GLY A 49 23.60 4.32 3.24
N ASP A 50 24.49 4.79 2.39
CA ASP A 50 25.91 5.03 2.68
C ASP A 50 26.13 6.27 3.58
N ILE A 51 25.34 7.32 3.39
CA ILE A 51 25.48 8.60 4.13
C ILE A 51 24.45 8.78 5.26
N ALA A 52 23.22 8.30 5.07
CA ALA A 52 22.09 8.48 5.98
C ALA A 52 21.29 7.17 6.15
N PRO A 53 21.91 6.10 6.69
CA PRO A 53 21.30 4.77 6.75
C PRO A 53 19.97 4.74 7.51
N LYS A 54 19.83 5.53 8.58
CA LYS A 54 18.57 5.59 9.34
C LYS A 54 17.44 6.23 8.53
N LEU A 55 17.74 7.21 7.69
CA LEU A 55 16.73 7.82 6.82
C LEU A 55 16.27 6.81 5.76
N ALA A 56 17.19 6.03 5.18
CA ALA A 56 16.85 4.94 4.27
C ALA A 56 15.96 3.88 4.95
N GLU A 57 16.30 3.47 6.18
CA GLU A 57 15.50 2.54 6.97
C GLU A 57 14.08 3.08 7.25
N LEU A 58 13.95 4.34 7.68
CA LEU A 58 12.65 4.96 7.94
C LEU A 58 11.80 5.12 6.67
N THR A 59 12.46 5.36 5.53
CA THR A 59 11.78 5.40 4.22
C THR A 59 11.18 4.04 3.88
N ASP A 60 11.93 2.95 4.11
CA ASP A 60 11.47 1.60 3.82
C ASP A 60 10.38 1.14 4.80
N THR A 61 10.60 1.37 6.10
CA THR A 61 9.78 0.75 7.16
C THR A 61 8.58 1.59 7.57
N VAL A 62 8.75 2.89 7.76
CA VAL A 62 7.69 3.79 8.25
C VAL A 62 6.94 4.41 7.09
N LEU A 63 7.64 5.01 6.13
CA LEU A 63 6.97 5.70 5.02
C LEU A 63 6.27 4.68 4.11
N PHE A 64 7.03 3.85 3.40
CA PHE A 64 6.44 2.92 2.43
C PHE A 64 5.93 1.62 3.06
N GLY A 65 6.50 1.17 4.17
CA GLY A 65 6.10 -0.06 4.86
C GLY A 65 4.85 0.07 5.75
N ASP A 66 4.50 1.28 6.18
CA ASP A 66 3.31 1.53 7.03
C ASP A 66 2.42 2.62 6.42
N ILE A 67 2.87 3.89 6.42
CA ILE A 67 2.00 5.03 6.10
C ILE A 67 1.35 4.93 4.72
N TRP A 68 2.08 4.42 3.71
CA TRP A 68 1.54 4.21 2.36
C TRP A 68 0.58 3.02 2.22
N GLU A 69 0.60 2.09 3.18
CA GLU A 69 -0.24 0.87 3.19
C GLU A 69 -1.52 1.01 4.00
N ARG A 70 -1.69 2.13 4.73
CA ARG A 70 -2.88 2.37 5.56
C ARG A 70 -4.17 2.35 4.71
N PRO A 71 -5.21 1.60 5.12
CA PRO A 71 -6.38 1.32 4.26
C PRO A 71 -7.36 2.49 4.11
N GLY A 72 -7.25 3.53 4.95
CA GLY A 72 -8.18 4.66 4.92
C GLY A 72 -8.07 5.59 3.71
N LEU A 73 -7.00 5.44 2.90
CA LEU A 73 -6.84 6.19 1.65
C LEU A 73 -6.12 5.30 0.63
N SER A 74 -6.67 5.20 -0.57
CA SER A 74 -6.10 4.39 -1.65
C SER A 74 -4.70 4.89 -2.03
N ARG A 75 -3.84 4.01 -2.59
CA ARG A 75 -2.53 4.43 -3.10
C ARG A 75 -2.65 5.48 -4.22
N ARG A 76 -3.70 5.39 -5.05
CA ARG A 76 -4.03 6.41 -6.07
C ARG A 76 -4.20 7.79 -5.42
N ASP A 77 -5.10 7.89 -4.45
CA ASP A 77 -5.45 9.18 -3.85
C ASP A 77 -4.31 9.71 -2.98
N ARG A 78 -3.57 8.83 -2.30
CA ARG A 78 -2.35 9.18 -1.57
C ARG A 78 -1.29 9.76 -2.48
N SER A 79 -1.11 9.20 -3.67
CA SER A 79 -0.23 9.75 -4.69
C SER A 79 -0.68 11.14 -5.14
N LEU A 80 -1.98 11.34 -5.42
CA LEU A 80 -2.51 12.64 -5.82
C LEU A 80 -2.30 13.71 -4.73
N VAL A 81 -2.57 13.38 -3.47
CA VAL A 81 -2.32 14.28 -2.33
C VAL A 81 -0.82 14.62 -2.21
N THR A 82 0.05 13.62 -2.35
CA THR A 82 1.51 13.83 -2.26
C THR A 82 2.01 14.72 -3.40
N VAL A 83 1.57 14.49 -4.64
CA VAL A 83 1.88 15.34 -5.80
C VAL A 83 1.43 16.78 -5.53
N SER A 84 0.19 16.97 -5.08
CA SER A 84 -0.34 18.31 -4.77
C SER A 84 0.48 19.04 -3.71
N ALA A 85 0.91 18.33 -2.65
CA ALA A 85 1.76 18.90 -1.61
C ALA A 85 3.15 19.29 -2.16
N LEU A 86 3.77 18.44 -2.99
CA LEU A 86 5.08 18.73 -3.59
C LEU A 86 5.04 19.93 -4.55
N ILE A 87 3.94 20.10 -5.30
CA ILE A 87 3.69 21.29 -6.13
C ILE A 87 3.55 22.52 -5.24
N ALA A 88 2.71 22.45 -4.21
CA ALA A 88 2.45 23.58 -3.29
C ALA A 88 3.73 24.08 -2.59
N MET A 89 4.63 23.15 -2.24
CA MET A 89 5.91 23.47 -1.60
C MET A 89 7.02 23.84 -2.59
N ASN A 90 6.76 23.81 -3.90
CA ASN A 90 7.77 23.96 -4.96
C ASN A 90 8.98 23.02 -4.76
N ARG A 91 8.74 21.70 -4.76
CA ARG A 91 9.76 20.63 -4.60
C ARG A 91 9.93 19.79 -5.87
N PRO A 92 10.46 20.37 -6.97
CA PRO A 92 10.51 19.73 -8.28
C PRO A 92 11.34 18.43 -8.32
N ASP A 93 12.42 18.34 -7.54
CA ASP A 93 13.30 17.16 -7.51
C ASP A 93 12.56 15.91 -7.02
N GLN A 94 11.69 16.08 -6.03
CA GLN A 94 10.84 14.99 -5.51
C GLN A 94 9.61 14.77 -6.40
N LEU A 95 9.05 15.83 -6.96
CA LEU A 95 7.86 15.78 -7.82
C LEU A 95 8.03 14.81 -8.99
N ARG A 96 9.21 14.77 -9.62
CA ARG A 96 9.49 13.88 -10.76
C ARG A 96 9.16 12.41 -10.45
N SER A 97 9.68 11.90 -9.34
CA SER A 97 9.47 10.51 -8.94
C SER A 97 8.03 10.24 -8.51
N HIS A 98 7.38 11.21 -7.86
CA HIS A 98 6.00 11.07 -7.39
C HIS A 98 4.95 11.19 -8.50
N LEU A 99 5.22 11.91 -9.58
CA LEU A 99 4.38 11.89 -10.79
C LEU A 99 4.40 10.51 -11.45
N ALA A 100 5.59 9.89 -11.56
CA ALA A 100 5.71 8.52 -12.09
C ALA A 100 4.99 7.51 -11.18
N LEU A 101 5.17 7.61 -9.86
CA LEU A 101 4.48 6.77 -8.89
C LEU A 101 2.96 6.97 -8.93
N ALA A 102 2.48 8.20 -9.10
CA ALA A 102 1.05 8.49 -9.23
C ALA A 102 0.41 7.78 -10.42
N ARG A 103 1.08 7.77 -11.58
CA ARG A 103 0.62 7.00 -12.75
C ARG A 103 0.60 5.50 -12.47
N GLN A 104 1.66 4.97 -11.87
CA GLN A 104 1.74 3.55 -11.51
C GLN A 104 0.60 3.15 -10.54
N ASN A 105 0.22 4.05 -9.64
CA ASN A 105 -0.89 3.87 -8.71
C ASN A 105 -2.27 4.18 -9.32
N GLY A 106 -2.37 4.52 -10.61
CA GLY A 106 -3.62 4.66 -11.33
C GLY A 106 -4.21 6.08 -11.38
N VAL A 107 -3.45 7.12 -11.05
CA VAL A 107 -3.85 8.50 -11.37
C VAL A 107 -3.64 8.72 -12.88
N LYS A 108 -4.68 9.18 -13.58
CA LYS A 108 -4.60 9.42 -15.03
C LYS A 108 -3.76 10.65 -15.32
N GLU A 109 -3.20 10.71 -16.53
CA GLU A 109 -2.38 11.84 -16.95
C GLU A 109 -3.18 13.14 -16.97
N GLU A 110 -4.42 13.08 -17.45
CA GLU A 110 -5.34 14.22 -17.52
C GLU A 110 -5.66 14.76 -16.12
N GLU A 111 -5.80 13.87 -15.13
CA GLU A 111 -6.07 14.25 -13.74
C GLU A 111 -4.86 14.93 -13.09
N LEU A 112 -3.63 14.49 -13.41
CA LEU A 112 -2.41 15.15 -12.95
C LEU A 112 -2.24 16.54 -13.56
N VAL A 113 -2.53 16.68 -14.86
CA VAL A 113 -2.50 17.97 -15.56
C VAL A 113 -3.55 18.92 -14.98
N GLU A 114 -4.76 18.43 -14.71
CA GLU A 114 -5.83 19.24 -14.12
C GLU A 114 -5.47 19.67 -12.69
N ALA A 115 -4.88 18.79 -11.88
CA ALA A 115 -4.41 19.14 -10.54
C ALA A 115 -3.32 20.24 -10.58
N ILE A 116 -2.37 20.17 -11.51
CA ILE A 116 -1.35 21.21 -11.69
C ILE A 116 -2.01 22.56 -12.05
N THR A 117 -2.98 22.56 -12.96
CA THR A 117 -3.74 23.76 -13.36
C THR A 117 -4.50 24.34 -12.17
N GLN A 118 -5.23 23.51 -11.44
CA GLN A 118 -5.98 23.92 -10.25
C GLN A 118 -5.07 24.56 -9.19
N LEU A 119 -3.89 23.98 -8.97
CA LEU A 119 -2.94 24.46 -7.96
C LEU A 119 -2.29 25.79 -8.32
N ALA A 120 -2.34 26.25 -9.58
CA ALA A 120 -1.91 27.59 -9.95
C ALA A 120 -2.68 28.67 -9.17
N PHE A 121 -3.97 28.43 -8.91
CA PHE A 121 -4.84 29.38 -8.21
C PHE A 121 -4.65 29.37 -6.68
N TYR A 122 -4.30 28.20 -6.11
CA TYR A 122 -4.19 28.05 -4.65
C TYR A 122 -2.76 28.18 -4.13
N THR A 123 -1.77 27.91 -4.98
CA THR A 123 -0.36 27.86 -4.58
C THR A 123 0.52 28.82 -5.38
N GLY A 124 -0.06 29.53 -6.34
CA GLY A 124 0.61 30.52 -7.18
C GLY A 124 1.06 29.96 -8.54
N TRP A 125 0.98 30.82 -9.55
CA TRP A 125 1.36 30.50 -10.93
C TRP A 125 2.78 29.92 -11.09
N PRO A 126 3.82 30.44 -10.40
CA PRO A 126 5.18 29.91 -10.52
C PRO A 126 5.32 28.44 -10.12
N ASN A 127 4.57 27.99 -9.11
CA ASN A 127 4.58 26.59 -8.66
C ASN A 127 4.01 25.68 -9.74
N ALA A 128 2.89 26.05 -10.34
CA ALA A 128 2.27 25.30 -11.41
C ALA A 128 3.16 25.24 -12.66
N VAL A 129 3.78 26.36 -13.08
CA VAL A 129 4.69 26.39 -14.23
C VAL A 129 5.91 25.49 -14.01
N SER A 130 6.49 25.51 -12.80
CA SER A 130 7.60 24.62 -12.44
C SER A 130 7.17 23.15 -12.48
N ALA A 131 5.96 22.84 -12.00
CA ALA A 131 5.38 21.50 -12.07
C ALA A 131 5.13 21.03 -13.50
N VAL A 132 4.64 21.91 -14.40
CA VAL A 132 4.45 21.59 -15.83
C VAL A 132 5.78 21.21 -16.49
N ALA A 133 6.88 21.89 -16.16
CA ALA A 133 8.20 21.57 -16.70
C ALA A 133 8.62 20.14 -16.33
N VAL A 134 8.44 19.74 -15.07
CA VAL A 134 8.72 18.37 -14.61
C VAL A 134 7.75 17.36 -15.23
N ALA A 135 6.46 17.68 -15.28
CA ALA A 135 5.42 16.83 -15.83
C ALA A 135 5.64 16.54 -17.32
N ARG A 136 6.09 17.52 -18.11
CA ARG A 136 6.44 17.30 -19.52
C ARG A 136 7.46 16.18 -19.67
N ASP A 137 8.52 16.19 -18.86
CA ASP A 137 9.60 15.20 -18.96
C ASP A 137 9.17 13.79 -18.52
N VAL A 138 8.17 13.67 -17.64
CA VAL A 138 7.72 12.39 -17.06
C VAL A 138 6.53 11.80 -17.80
N LEU A 139 5.57 12.65 -18.20
CA LEU A 139 4.31 12.23 -18.80
C LEU A 139 4.47 12.03 -20.31
N ARG A 140 5.31 12.86 -20.95
CA ARG A 140 5.59 12.84 -22.39
C ARG A 140 7.09 12.69 -22.67
N PRO A 141 7.70 11.54 -22.33
CA PRO A 141 9.09 11.29 -22.66
C PRO A 141 9.27 11.35 -24.19
N LYS A 142 10.34 12.01 -24.64
CA LYS A 142 10.74 12.04 -26.05
C LYS A 142 11.27 10.68 -26.49
#